data_AF-A0ABD4RNM9-F1
#
_entry.id   AF-A0ABD4RNM9-F1
#
_cell.length_a   1.000
_cell.length_b   1.000
_cell.length_c   1.000
_cell.angle_alpha   90.00
_cell.angle_beta   90.00
_cell.angle_gamma   90.00
#
_symmetry.space_group_name_H-M   'P 1'
#
loop_
_entity.id
_entity.type
_entity.pdbx_description
1 polymer ?
#
loop_
_entity_poly.entity_id
_entity_poly.type
_entity_poly.pdbx_seq_one_letter_code
_entity_poly.pdbx_strand_id
1 'polypeptide(L)'
;MKNNNLNCDATNCAYNTSGYCYAGSIKVDGMQATTTGNTYCASFEDKYTSGITSRSNDTNQVDTDNIHCEAVKCKYNKNELCKAEKVHINSGNASCETFEMK
;
A
#
# COMPACT_ATOMS: atom_id res chain seq x y z
N MET A 1 12.14 -7.36 -15.08
CA MET A 1 12.65 -7.27 -13.68
C MET A 1 11.46 -6.83 -12.85
N LYS A 2 11.08 -7.58 -11.79
CA LYS A 2 10.05 -7.09 -10.86
C LYS A 2 10.66 -5.90 -10.12
N ASN A 3 10.11 -4.71 -10.34
CA ASN A 3 10.60 -3.51 -9.68
C ASN A 3 9.94 -3.40 -8.31
N ASN A 4 10.77 -3.16 -7.30
CA ASN A 4 10.33 -3.04 -5.92
C ASN A 4 9.86 -1.61 -5.66
N ASN A 5 8.68 -1.28 -6.19
CA ASN A 5 8.21 0.09 -6.18
C ASN A 5 7.35 0.45 -4.96
N LEU A 6 7.01 -0.51 -4.08
CA LEU A 6 6.27 -0.24 -2.84
C LEU A 6 7.18 -0.36 -1.59
N ASN A 7 7.42 0.77 -0.93
CA ASN A 7 8.01 0.85 0.40
C ASN A 7 6.91 0.84 1.46
N CYS A 8 7.03 -0.04 2.46
CA CYS A 8 6.11 -0.15 3.57
C CYS A 8 6.90 0.10 4.86
N ASP A 9 6.67 1.26 5.49
CA ASP A 9 7.31 1.59 6.78
C ASP A 9 6.52 1.04 7.96
N ALA A 10 5.29 0.59 7.75
CA ALA A 10 4.48 -0.03 8.79
C ALA A 10 5.11 -1.32 9.29
N THR A 11 5.96 -1.21 10.31
CA THR A 11 6.68 -2.36 10.92
C THR A 11 5.73 -3.37 11.55
N ASN A 12 4.53 -2.92 11.90
CA ASN A 12 3.42 -3.68 12.44
C ASN A 12 2.64 -4.38 11.33
N CYS A 13 2.83 -4.02 10.07
CA CYS A 13 2.16 -4.69 8.96
C CYS A 13 2.65 -6.13 8.86
N ALA A 14 1.73 -7.07 8.89
CA ALA A 14 2.03 -8.49 8.81
C ALA A 14 2.47 -8.95 7.41
N TYR A 15 2.46 -8.06 6.40
CA TYR A 15 3.07 -8.29 5.07
C TYR A 15 4.41 -7.57 4.90
N ASN A 16 4.82 -6.74 5.86
CA ASN A 16 6.08 -6.01 5.79
C ASN A 16 7.25 -6.93 6.15
N THR A 17 8.15 -7.13 5.18
CA THR A 17 9.42 -7.81 5.38
C THR A 17 10.55 -6.87 4.94
N SER A 18 11.38 -6.44 5.89
CA SER A 18 12.52 -5.56 5.64
C SER A 18 12.20 -4.23 4.93
N GLY A 19 11.03 -3.64 5.19
CA GLY A 19 10.58 -2.38 4.58
C GLY A 19 9.80 -2.55 3.27
N TYR A 20 9.59 -3.79 2.81
CA TYR A 20 8.85 -4.07 1.60
C TYR A 20 7.58 -4.85 1.89
N CYS A 21 6.51 -4.57 1.13
CA CYS A 21 5.24 -5.28 1.28
C CYS A 21 5.19 -6.52 0.36
N TYR A 22 4.91 -7.68 0.96
CA TYR A 22 4.75 -8.98 0.30
C TYR A 22 3.30 -9.47 0.36
N ALA A 23 2.34 -8.55 0.26
CA ALA A 23 0.92 -8.88 0.21
C ALA A 23 0.46 -9.44 -1.15
N GLY A 24 1.34 -9.48 -2.16
CA GLY A 24 0.99 -9.75 -3.57
C GLY A 24 0.34 -8.56 -4.26
N SER A 25 -0.73 -8.04 -3.65
CA SER A 25 -1.45 -6.82 -4.07
C SER A 25 -1.90 -6.02 -2.87
N ILE A 26 -2.00 -4.70 -3.01
CA ILE A 26 -2.60 -3.85 -1.97
C ILE A 26 -3.70 -2.97 -2.56
N LYS A 27 -4.61 -2.56 -1.69
CA LYS A 27 -5.62 -1.55 -1.96
C LYS A 27 -5.34 -0.31 -1.13
N VAL A 28 -5.35 0.86 -1.76
CA VAL A 28 -5.26 2.17 -1.13
C VAL A 28 -6.62 2.83 -1.24
N ASP A 29 -7.34 2.88 -0.13
CA ASP A 29 -8.55 3.67 0.04
C ASP A 29 -8.19 5.17 0.15
N GLY A 30 -9.11 6.00 -0.27
CA GLY A 30 -8.98 7.45 -0.31
C GLY A 30 -9.97 8.11 -1.24
N MET A 31 -11.16 7.54 -1.43
CA MET A 31 -12.16 8.05 -2.39
C MET A 31 -12.47 9.54 -2.19
N GLN A 32 -12.43 10.01 -0.93
CA GLN A 32 -12.62 11.42 -0.57
C GLN A 32 -11.32 12.11 -0.14
N ALA A 33 -10.17 11.45 -0.30
CA ALA A 33 -8.88 11.96 0.13
C ALA A 33 -8.52 13.26 -0.59
N THR A 34 -8.16 14.27 0.18
CA THR A 34 -7.59 15.53 -0.28
C THR A 34 -6.14 15.70 0.15
N THR A 35 -5.67 14.84 1.06
CA THR A 35 -4.33 14.85 1.65
C THR A 35 -3.86 13.41 1.86
N THR A 36 -2.54 13.21 2.01
CA THR A 36 -1.96 11.87 2.25
C THR A 36 -2.57 11.18 3.46
N GLY A 37 -2.77 11.90 4.56
CA GLY A 37 -3.38 11.37 5.78
C GLY A 37 -4.84 10.91 5.64
N ASN A 38 -5.53 11.28 4.55
CA ASN A 38 -6.88 10.81 4.23
C ASN A 38 -6.87 9.60 3.28
N THR A 39 -5.70 9.03 3.00
CA THR A 39 -5.56 7.75 2.30
C THR A 39 -5.19 6.65 3.28
N TYR A 40 -5.55 5.41 2.97
CA TYR A 40 -5.28 4.28 3.85
C TYR A 40 -5.03 3.01 3.05
N CYS A 41 -4.02 2.23 3.41
CA CYS A 41 -3.83 0.90 2.84
C CYS A 41 -4.90 -0.04 3.42
N ALA A 42 -6.00 -0.26 2.70
CA ALA A 42 -7.07 -1.17 3.11
C ALA A 42 -6.62 -2.64 3.21
N SER A 43 -5.48 -2.99 2.60
CA SER A 43 -4.84 -4.30 2.76
C SER A 43 -3.88 -4.38 3.95
N PHE A 44 -3.73 -3.30 4.71
CA PHE A 44 -2.94 -3.31 5.93
C PHE A 44 -3.56 -4.26 6.95
N GLU A 45 -2.70 -5.06 7.55
CA GLU A 45 -3.06 -6.05 8.55
C GLU A 45 -2.02 -5.96 9.65
N ASP A 46 -2.44 -5.78 10.89
CA ASP A 46 -1.52 -5.64 12.02
C ASP A 46 -1.13 -7.03 12.55
N LYS A 47 0.18 -7.31 12.62
CA LYS A 47 0.72 -8.62 13.01
C LYS A 47 0.47 -9.01 14.46
N TYR A 48 0.09 -8.06 15.31
CA TYR A 48 -0.19 -8.26 16.73
C TYR A 48 -1.68 -8.49 16.98
N THR A 49 -2.56 -7.93 16.15
CA THR A 49 -4.02 -8.07 16.30
C THR A 49 -4.61 -9.15 15.39
N SER A 50 -4.01 -9.38 14.22
CA SER A 50 -4.42 -10.43 13.30
C SER A 50 -3.92 -11.77 13.84
N GLY A 51 -4.74 -12.48 14.62
CA GLY A 51 -4.49 -13.83 15.15
C GLY A 51 -4.34 -14.94 14.10
N ILE A 52 -3.91 -14.61 12.88
CA ILE A 52 -3.77 -15.49 11.73
C ILE A 52 -2.31 -15.94 11.65
N THR A 53 -2.06 -17.18 12.08
CA THR A 53 -0.74 -17.83 12.13
C THR A 53 -0.31 -18.47 10.81
N SER A 54 -1.06 -18.26 9.72
CA SER A 54 -0.79 -18.86 8.41
C SER A 54 -1.14 -17.88 7.31
N ARG A 55 -0.28 -16.88 7.12
CA ARG A 55 -0.34 -16.05 5.91
C ARG A 55 0.45 -16.77 4.84
N SER A 56 -0.19 -16.97 3.69
CA SER A 56 0.49 -17.29 2.45
C SER A 56 1.64 -16.29 2.35
N ASN A 57 2.87 -16.76 2.51
CA ASN A 57 4.05 -15.99 2.13
C ASN A 57 3.98 -15.91 0.61
N ASP A 58 3.13 -15.02 0.11
CA ASP A 58 3.09 -14.74 -1.30
C ASP A 58 4.46 -14.15 -1.59
N THR A 59 5.34 -14.96 -2.19
CA THR A 59 6.71 -14.56 -2.56
C THR A 59 6.71 -13.40 -3.56
N ASN A 60 5.53 -12.97 -4.00
CA ASN A 60 5.31 -11.82 -4.84
C ASN A 60 5.29 -10.54 -4.00
N GLN A 61 6.42 -9.85 -4.05
CA GLN A 61 6.48 -8.45 -3.68
C GLN A 61 5.49 -7.62 -4.50
N VAL A 62 4.88 -6.66 -3.82
CA VAL A 62 3.93 -5.74 -4.45
C VAL A 62 4.68 -4.73 -5.32
N ASP A 63 4.31 -4.70 -6.59
CA ASP A 63 4.71 -3.67 -7.54
C ASP A 63 3.54 -2.70 -7.77
N THR A 64 3.80 -1.54 -8.36
CA THR A 64 2.80 -0.48 -8.60
C THR A 64 1.63 -0.94 -9.44
N ASP A 65 1.85 -1.88 -10.35
CA ASP A 65 0.78 -2.51 -11.13
C ASP A 65 -0.21 -3.34 -10.29
N ASN A 66 0.19 -3.78 -9.09
CA ASN A 66 -0.65 -4.52 -8.14
C ASN A 66 -1.20 -3.63 -7.01
N ILE A 67 -1.14 -2.31 -7.18
CA ILE A 67 -1.69 -1.34 -6.23
C ILE A 67 -3.00 -0.79 -6.80
N HIS A 68 -4.10 -1.23 -6.21
CA HIS A 68 -5.42 -0.69 -6.49
C HIS A 68 -5.61 0.63 -5.72
N CYS A 69 -5.70 1.75 -6.42
CA CYS A 69 -5.83 3.08 -5.83
C CYS A 69 -7.26 3.61 -6.02
N GLU A 70 -8.06 3.61 -4.96
CA GLU A 70 -9.42 4.17 -4.98
C GLU A 70 -9.44 5.69 -4.76
N ALA A 71 -8.28 6.29 -4.50
CA ALA A 71 -8.16 7.73 -4.32
C ALA A 71 -8.38 8.45 -5.67
N VAL A 72 -9.63 8.84 -5.95
CA VAL A 72 -10.04 9.41 -7.25
C VAL A 72 -9.34 10.73 -7.57
N LYS A 73 -8.94 11.47 -6.52
CA LYS A 73 -8.19 12.73 -6.61
C LYS A 73 -6.67 12.53 -6.68
N CYS A 74 -6.17 11.30 -6.62
CA CYS A 74 -4.75 11.03 -6.75
C CYS A 74 -4.29 11.23 -8.20
N LYS A 75 -3.21 11.98 -8.42
CA LYS A 75 -2.62 12.22 -9.75
C LYS A 75 -2.04 10.94 -10.38
N TYR A 76 -1.63 9.99 -9.53
CA TYR A 76 -1.10 8.70 -9.96
C TYR A 76 -2.18 7.65 -10.21
N ASN A 77 -3.43 7.91 -9.82
CA ASN A 77 -4.54 7.01 -10.08
C ASN A 77 -4.97 7.08 -11.56
N LYS A 78 -4.78 5.97 -12.27
CA LYS A 78 -5.19 5.75 -13.66
C LYS A 78 -6.10 4.54 -13.71
N ASN A 79 -7.41 4.77 -13.81
CA ASN A 79 -8.44 3.72 -13.81
C ASN A 79 -8.32 2.78 -12.60
N GLU A 80 -8.19 3.35 -11.40
CA GLU A 80 -7.99 2.62 -10.14
C GLU A 80 -6.63 1.88 -10.06
N LEU A 81 -5.82 2.03 -11.11
CA LEU A 81 -4.39 1.72 -11.27
C LEU A 81 -3.46 2.72 -10.58
N CYS A 82 -2.66 2.37 -9.57
CA CYS A 82 -1.55 3.26 -9.19
C CYS A 82 -0.44 3.22 -10.26
N LYS A 83 -0.07 4.37 -10.81
CA LYS A 83 1.03 4.51 -11.78
C LYS A 83 2.19 5.37 -11.27
N ALA A 84 2.31 5.50 -9.94
CA ALA A 84 3.48 6.12 -9.35
C ALA A 84 4.71 5.25 -9.62
N GLU A 85 5.88 5.87 -9.76
CA GLU A 85 7.14 5.11 -9.88
C GLU A 85 7.55 4.46 -8.55
N LYS A 86 7.22 5.12 -7.44
CA LYS A 86 7.48 4.64 -6.08
C LYS A 86 6.31 5.00 -5.19
N VAL A 87 5.77 4.01 -4.49
CA VAL A 87 4.71 4.14 -3.50
C VAL A 87 5.29 3.95 -2.11
N HIS A 88 4.90 4.81 -1.18
CA HIS A 88 5.34 4.77 0.21
C HIS A 88 4.12 4.73 1.14
N ILE A 89 4.05 3.67 1.94
CA ILE A 89 3.06 3.50 3.00
C ILE A 89 3.72 3.80 4.34
N ASN A 90 3.18 4.77 5.08
CA ASN A 90 3.74 5.17 6.36
C ASN A 90 3.51 4.13 7.47
N SER A 91 4.20 4.32 8.60
CA SER A 91 4.09 3.44 9.77
C SER A 91 3.02 3.83 10.79
N GLY A 92 2.47 5.04 10.69
CA GLY A 92 1.55 5.59 11.69
C GLY A 92 0.12 5.07 11.52
N ASN A 93 -0.42 5.21 10.32
CA ASN A 93 -1.78 4.81 9.97
C ASN A 93 -1.84 4.07 8.64
N ALA A 94 -0.72 3.55 8.14
CA ALA A 94 -0.63 2.93 6.82
C ALA A 94 -1.18 3.82 5.68
N SER A 95 -1.07 5.15 5.80
CA SER A 95 -1.46 6.05 4.73
C SER A 95 -0.43 6.08 3.60
N CYS A 96 -0.89 6.37 2.39
CA CYS A 96 -0.05 6.48 1.21
C CYS A 96 0.56 7.88 1.14
N GLU A 97 1.83 8.02 1.50
CA GLU A 97 2.57 9.29 1.43
C GLU A 97 2.86 9.72 -0.01
N THR A 98 2.80 8.77 -0.96
CA THR A 98 2.88 9.05 -2.39
C THR A 98 1.61 9.70 -2.93
N PHE A 99 0.51 9.73 -2.16
CA PHE A 99 -0.69 10.41 -2.63
C PHE A 99 -0.40 11.89 -2.90
N GLU A 100 -0.72 12.31 -4.12
CA GLU A 100 -0.68 13.71 -4.50
C GLU A 100 -1.99 14.06 -5.21
N MET A 101 -2.62 15.15 -4.76
CA MET A 101 -3.88 15.61 -5.32
C MET A 101 -3.67 16.18 -6.73
N LYS A 102 -4.56 15.83 -7.67
CA LYS A 102 -4.65 16.40 -9.02
C LYS A 102 -5.68 17.51 -9.11
#